data_AF-A0A942DP66-F1
#
_entry.id   AF-A0A942DP66-F1
#
_cell.length_a   1.000
_cell.length_b   1.000
_cell.length_c   1.000
_cell.angle_alpha   90.00
_cell.angle_beta   90.00
_cell.angle_gamma   90.00
#
_symmetry.space_group_name_H-M   'P 1'
#
loop_
_entity.id
_entity.type
_entity.pdbx_description
1 polymer ?
#
loop_
_entity_poly.entity_id
_entity_poly.type
_entity_poly.pdbx_seq_one_letter_code
_entity_poly.pdbx_strand_id
1 'polypeptide(L)'
;MSLEHFFKSLLEKAEASEEITNAGKDAEGFYKPTRTILLRHLQLLKDLNAKPLAKPMLKSSWAYVVENVPPEWLVPEDKEDQEALAKMLK
;
A
#
# COMPACT_ATOMS: atom_id res chain seq x y z
N MET A 1 -19.02 -2.32 0.26
CA MET A 1 -17.95 -1.47 -0.28
C MET A 1 -16.62 -2.14 -0.01
N SER A 2 -15.65 -1.97 -0.90
CA SER A 2 -14.35 -2.65 -0.87
C SER A 2 -13.25 -1.62 -0.61
N LEU A 3 -12.19 -2.03 0.10
CA LEU A 3 -10.93 -1.28 0.26
C LEU A 3 -10.27 -0.87 -1.07
N GLU A 4 -10.84 -1.30 -2.19
CA GLU A 4 -10.46 -0.94 -3.54
C GLU A 4 -10.39 0.56 -3.76
N HIS A 5 -11.36 1.34 -3.24
CA HIS A 5 -11.33 2.79 -3.41
C HIS A 5 -10.16 3.42 -2.67
N PHE A 6 -9.95 3.03 -1.41
CA PHE A 6 -8.80 3.45 -0.61
C PHE A 6 -7.46 3.11 -1.28
N PHE A 7 -7.26 1.85 -1.71
CA PHE A 7 -6.02 1.47 -2.38
C PHE A 7 -5.84 2.12 -3.75
N LYS A 8 -6.93 2.41 -4.47
CA LYS A 8 -6.89 3.19 -5.72
C LYS A 8 -6.45 4.63 -5.46
N SER A 9 -6.98 5.28 -4.42
CA SER A 9 -6.54 6.63 -4.03
C SER A 9 -5.05 6.66 -3.68
N LEU A 10 -4.56 5.66 -2.94
CA LEU A 10 -3.14 5.51 -2.63
C LEU A 10 -2.28 5.31 -3.89
N LEU A 11 -2.74 4.52 -4.86
CA LEU A 11 -2.06 4.34 -6.15
C LEU A 11 -1.90 5.66 -6.88
N GLU A 12 -2.99 6.41 -7.02
CA GLU A 12 -3.01 7.70 -7.72
C GLU A 12 -2.08 8.71 -7.03
N LYS A 13 -2.11 8.80 -5.70
CA LYS A 13 -1.21 9.65 -4.92
C LYS A 13 0.26 9.25 -5.09
N ALA A 14 0.57 7.95 -5.05
CA ALA A 14 1.94 7.45 -5.18
C ALA A 14 2.49 7.62 -6.61
N GLU A 15 1.64 7.50 -7.63
CA GLU A 15 2.00 7.71 -9.03
C GLU A 15 2.29 9.19 -9.33
N ALA A 16 1.45 10.08 -8.79
CA ALA A 16 1.59 11.53 -8.92
C ALA A 16 2.63 12.16 -7.96
N SER A 17 3.12 11.41 -6.97
CA SER A 17 4.07 11.91 -5.97
C SER A 17 5.39 12.34 -6.61
N GLU A 18 5.89 13.52 -6.25
CA GLU A 18 7.26 13.95 -6.57
C GLU A 18 8.28 13.43 -5.53
N GLU A 19 7.82 13.11 -4.32
CA GLU A 19 8.65 12.67 -3.19
C GLU A 19 9.02 11.19 -3.26
N ILE A 20 8.06 10.33 -3.62
CA ILE A 20 8.30 8.89 -3.75
C ILE A 20 8.91 8.65 -5.13
N THR A 21 10.22 8.43 -5.22
CA THR A 21 10.92 8.25 -6.51
C THR A 21 11.44 6.82 -6.69
N ASN A 22 12.01 6.53 -7.86
CA ASN A 22 12.73 5.28 -8.11
C ASN A 22 14.19 5.31 -7.63
N ALA A 23 14.68 6.44 -7.11
CA ALA A 23 16.06 6.61 -6.67
C ALA A 23 16.33 6.10 -5.23
N GLY A 24 15.45 5.23 -4.70
CA GLY A 24 15.58 4.71 -3.34
C GLY A 24 16.73 3.72 -3.18
N LYS A 25 17.06 3.45 -1.92
CA LYS A 25 18.02 2.41 -1.52
C LYS A 25 17.44 1.56 -0.40
N ASP A 26 17.84 0.30 -0.34
CA ASP A 26 17.53 -0.55 0.82
C ASP A 26 18.48 -0.27 2.01
N ALA A 27 18.28 -1.00 3.11
CA ALA A 27 19.07 -0.88 4.33
C ALA A 27 20.57 -1.24 4.13
N GLU A 28 20.90 -1.98 3.07
CA GLU A 28 22.26 -2.37 2.72
C GLU A 28 22.88 -1.40 1.68
N GLY A 29 22.11 -0.41 1.22
CA GLY A 29 22.55 0.64 0.31
C GLY A 29 22.41 0.30 -1.18
N PHE A 30 21.76 -0.81 -1.53
CA PHE A 30 21.53 -1.18 -2.93
C PHE A 30 20.39 -0.37 -3.53
N TYR A 31 20.53 -0.02 -4.82
CA TYR A 31 19.50 0.69 -5.56
C TYR A 31 18.19 -0.11 -5.60
N LYS A 32 17.09 0.58 -5.31
CA LYS A 32 15.75 0.00 -5.31
C LYS A 32 14.75 0.96 -5.98
N PRO A 33 14.07 0.53 -7.07
CA PRO A 33 13.05 1.34 -7.74
C PRO A 33 11.77 1.44 -6.88
N THR A 34 11.84 2.31 -5.86
CA THR A 34 10.92 2.33 -4.71
C THR A 34 9.49 2.64 -5.14
N ARG A 35 9.27 3.64 -6.02
CA ARG A 35 7.95 3.92 -6.60
C ARG A 35 7.39 2.70 -7.33
N THR A 36 8.15 2.08 -8.22
CA THR A 36 7.67 0.91 -8.98
C THR A 36 7.27 -0.25 -8.07
N ILE A 37 8.06 -0.52 -7.03
CA ILE A 37 7.76 -1.60 -6.07
C ILE A 37 6.54 -1.24 -5.23
N LEU A 38 6.43 0.01 -4.79
CA LEU A 38 5.26 0.50 -4.05
C LEU A 38 3.98 0.34 -4.86
N LEU A 39 3.97 0.79 -6.12
CA LEU A 39 2.81 0.66 -7.01
C LEU A 39 2.41 -0.81 -7.19
N ARG A 40 3.38 -1.72 -7.30
CA ARG A 40 3.11 -3.17 -7.35
C ARG A 40 2.42 -3.67 -6.09
N HIS A 41 2.87 -3.27 -4.91
CA HIS A 41 2.25 -3.66 -3.64
C HIS A 41 0.85 -3.09 -3.47
N LEU A 42 0.64 -1.82 -3.84
CA LEU A 42 -0.67 -1.18 -3.80
C LEU A 42 -1.66 -1.84 -4.78
N GLN A 43 -1.21 -2.20 -5.98
CA GLN A 43 -2.03 -2.94 -6.95
C GLN A 43 -2.45 -4.32 -6.41
N LEU A 44 -1.54 -5.03 -5.75
CA LEU A 44 -1.82 -6.32 -5.11
C LEU A 44 -2.87 -6.18 -4.00
N LEU A 45 -2.72 -5.17 -3.14
CA LEU A 45 -3.70 -4.86 -2.09
C LEU A 45 -5.08 -4.55 -2.68
N LYS A 46 -5.12 -3.72 -3.74
CA LYS A 46 -6.36 -3.40 -4.46
C LYS A 46 -7.05 -4.65 -5.01
N ASP A 47 -6.31 -5.57 -5.62
CA ASP A 47 -6.90 -6.73 -6.30
C ASP A 47 -7.28 -7.87 -5.34
N LEU A 48 -6.56 -7.99 -4.22
CA LEU A 48 -6.63 -9.18 -3.38
C LEU A 48 -7.19 -8.93 -1.97
N ASN A 49 -7.55 -7.70 -1.60
CA ASN A 49 -8.06 -7.39 -0.26
C ASN A 49 -9.26 -8.24 0.19
N ALA A 50 -10.08 -8.71 -0.75
CA ALA A 50 -11.24 -9.57 -0.48
C ALA A 50 -10.90 -11.07 -0.44
N LYS A 51 -9.65 -11.48 -0.68
CA LYS A 51 -9.22 -12.88 -0.79
C LYS A 51 -8.64 -13.39 0.53
N PRO A 52 -9.35 -14.27 1.27
CA PRO A 52 -8.89 -14.71 2.60
C PRO A 52 -7.59 -15.52 2.56
N LEU A 53 -7.35 -16.27 1.49
CA LEU A 53 -6.12 -17.05 1.31
C LEU A 53 -4.89 -16.19 1.01
N ALA A 54 -5.09 -14.93 0.59
CA ALA A 54 -4.00 -13.99 0.29
C ALA A 54 -3.52 -13.22 1.54
N LYS A 55 -4.08 -13.46 2.73
CA LYS A 55 -3.76 -12.74 3.96
C LYS A 55 -2.26 -12.54 4.23
N PRO A 56 -1.38 -13.56 4.15
CA PRO A 56 0.05 -13.37 4.38
C PRO A 56 0.68 -12.35 3.40
N MET A 57 0.26 -12.40 2.14
CA MET A 57 0.76 -11.53 1.08
C MET A 57 0.22 -10.10 1.20
N LEU A 58 -1.03 -9.94 1.64
CA LEU A 58 -1.61 -8.64 1.97
C LEU A 58 -0.87 -7.98 3.14
N LYS A 59 -0.57 -8.74 4.21
CA LYS A 59 0.20 -8.22 5.35
C LYS A 59 1.61 -7.79 4.94
N SER A 60 2.30 -8.61 4.16
CA SER A 60 3.63 -8.26 3.64
C SER A 60 3.60 -7.02 2.73
N SER A 61 2.60 -6.94 1.85
CA SER A 61 2.45 -5.77 0.97
C SER A 61 2.09 -4.51 1.75
N TRP A 62 1.23 -4.63 2.76
CA TRP A 62 0.87 -3.52 3.62
C TRP A 62 2.05 -3.01 4.44
N ALA A 63 2.89 -3.91 4.99
CA ALA A 63 4.10 -3.52 5.70
C ALA A 63 5.03 -2.67 4.80
N TYR A 64 5.23 -3.08 3.55
CA TYR A 64 6.01 -2.30 2.59
C TYR A 64 5.41 -0.91 2.34
N VAL A 65 4.08 -0.83 2.19
CA VAL A 65 3.38 0.45 1.98
C VAL A 65 3.58 1.37 3.19
N VAL A 66 3.39 0.87 4.41
CA VAL A 66 3.56 1.66 5.65
C VAL A 66 4.98 2.22 5.80
N GLU A 67 5.99 1.46 5.38
CA GLU A 67 7.39 1.89 5.43
C GLU A 67 7.76 2.96 4.40
N ASN A 68 7.02 3.03 3.28
CA ASN A 68 7.43 3.83 2.11
C ASN A 68 6.42 4.92 1.73
N VAL A 69 5.36 5.10 2.51
CA VAL A 69 4.31 6.09 2.27
C VAL A 69 4.15 6.98 3.50
N PRO A 70 3.94 8.30 3.33
CA PRO A 70 3.69 9.20 4.45
C PRO A 70 2.52 8.71 5.34
N PRO A 71 2.66 8.72 6.69
CA PRO A 71 1.65 8.20 7.60
C PRO A 71 0.25 8.78 7.42
N GLU A 72 0.17 10.05 7.02
CA GLU A 72 -1.07 10.77 6.77
C GLU A 72 -1.89 10.22 5.61
N TRP A 73 -1.28 9.46 4.68
CA TRP A 73 -2.00 8.82 3.58
C TRP A 73 -2.60 7.47 3.99
N LEU A 74 -2.14 6.88 5.09
CA LEU A 74 -2.49 5.51 5.51
C LEU A 74 -3.82 5.41 6.24
N VAL A 75 -4.55 6.52 6.38
CA VAL A 75 -5.83 6.59 7.09
C VAL A 75 -6.95 6.69 6.05
N PRO A 76 -7.81 5.65 5.89
CA PRO A 76 -9.01 5.77 5.09
C PRO A 76 -9.95 6.83 5.65
N GLU A 77 -10.59 7.61 4.77
CA GLU A 77 -11.55 8.66 5.16
C GLU A 77 -12.83 8.06 5.73
N ASP A 78 -13.29 6.93 5.17
CA ASP A 78 -14.51 6.25 5.57
C ASP A 78 -14.28 5.28 6.73
N LYS A 79 -15.17 5.33 7.73
CA LYS A 79 -15.13 4.43 8.90
C LYS A 79 -15.26 2.95 8.51
N GLU A 80 -16.04 2.65 7.48
CA GLU A 80 -16.20 1.28 6.98
C GLU A 80 -14.87 0.72 6.42
N ASP A 81 -14.12 1.55 5.69
CA ASP A 81 -12.81 1.16 5.15
C ASP A 81 -11.76 1.02 6.27
N GLN A 82 -11.84 1.83 7.32
CA GLN A 82 -10.99 1.66 8.51
C GLN A 82 -11.24 0.29 9.18
N GLU A 83 -12.50 -0.10 9.35
CA GLU A 83 -12.87 -1.40 9.92
C GLU A 83 -12.46 -2.56 9.00
N ALA A 84 -12.65 -2.41 7.69
CA ALA A 84 -12.25 -3.39 6.69
C ALA A 84 -10.72 -3.58 6.65
N LEU A 85 -9.95 -2.49 6.72
CA LEU A 85 -8.50 -2.51 6.79
C LEU A 85 -8.03 -3.22 8.06
N ALA A 86 -8.61 -2.88 9.21
CA ALA A 86 -8.31 -3.56 10.46
C ALA A 86 -8.61 -5.07 10.40
N LYS A 87 -9.72 -5.46 9.75
CA LYS A 87 -10.08 -6.88 9.55
C LYS A 87 -9.13 -7.61 8.61
N MET A 88 -8.63 -6.94 7.57
CA MET A 88 -7.63 -7.49 6.65
C MET A 88 -6.31 -7.79 7.37
N LEU A 89 -5.92 -6.90 8.30
CA LEU A 89 -4.65 -6.96 9.02
C LEU A 89 -4.66 -7.90 10.24
N LYS A 90 -5.83 -8.21 10.79
CA LYS A 90 -6.02 -9.27 11.80
C LYS A 90 -5.83 -10.67 11.19
#